data_AF-A0A451GEK1-F1
#
_entry.id   AF-A0A451GEK1-F1
#
_cell.length_a   1.000
_cell.length_b   1.000
_cell.length_c   1.000
_cell.angle_alpha   90.00
_cell.angle_beta   90.00
_cell.angle_gamma   90.00
#
_symmetry.space_group_name_H-M   'P 1'
#
loop_
_entity.id
_entity.type
_entity.pdbx_description
1 polymer ?
#
loop_
_entity_poly.entity_id
_entity_poly.type
_entity_poly.pdbx_seq_one_letter_code
_entity_poly.pdbx_strand_id
1 'polypeptide(L)'
;MKCSHGFAVLALVVGFFSGSAIAGNGVVITWQNSSGYWFACGPVQCSSSGSRSEEEAMSYVIHEDRHGVSFRNKSGRCYLYDASNVESYENSSEKVYRLAKC
;
A
#
# COMPACT_ATOMS: atom_id res chain seq x y z
N MET A 1 5.66 22.94 13.95
CA MET A 1 4.74 23.86 13.25
C MET A 1 3.34 23.60 13.79
N LYS A 2 2.70 24.64 14.34
CA LYS A 2 1.34 24.61 14.93
C LYS A 2 0.33 24.88 13.83
N CYS A 3 -0.75 24.10 13.74
CA CYS A 3 -1.96 24.49 13.02
C CYS A 3 -3.14 24.54 14.01
N SER A 4 -3.73 25.74 14.08
CA SER A 4 -4.85 26.13 14.93
C SER A 4 -6.20 25.77 14.28
N HIS A 5 -7.13 25.40 15.15
CA HIS A 5 -8.58 25.64 15.16
C HIS A 5 -9.34 25.89 13.85
N GLY A 6 -10.35 25.04 13.62
CA GLY A 6 -11.55 25.35 12.84
C GLY A 6 -12.65 24.36 13.22
N PHE A 7 -13.67 24.82 13.94
CA PHE A 7 -14.84 24.06 14.40
C PHE A 7 -16.07 24.48 13.57
N ALA A 8 -17.08 23.59 13.51
CA ALA A 8 -18.36 23.65 12.77
C ALA A 8 -18.25 23.19 11.29
N VAL A 9 -19.14 22.34 10.76
CA VAL A 9 -20.61 22.41 10.80
C VAL A 9 -21.25 21.00 10.83
N LEU A 10 -22.34 20.89 11.58
CA LEU A 10 -23.29 19.79 11.64
C LEU A 10 -24.15 19.76 10.35
N ALA A 11 -24.13 18.66 9.59
CA ALA A 11 -25.11 18.39 8.55
C ALA A 11 -25.56 16.93 8.63
N LEU A 12 -26.81 16.74 9.03
CA LEU A 12 -27.49 15.46 9.15
C LEU A 12 -28.07 15.12 7.77
N VAL A 13 -27.45 14.17 7.06
CA VAL A 13 -27.98 13.61 5.81
C VAL A 13 -28.29 12.15 6.06
N VAL A 14 -29.59 11.84 6.20
CA VAL A 14 -30.09 10.46 6.16
C VAL A 14 -30.10 10.05 4.68
N GLY A 15 -28.95 9.54 4.21
CA GLY A 15 -28.77 9.00 2.87
C GLY A 15 -28.42 7.52 2.97
N PHE A 16 -29.15 6.70 2.21
CA PHE A 16 -28.90 5.27 1.98
C PHE A 16 -27.39 4.98 1.88
N PHE A 17 -26.80 4.30 2.87
CA PHE A 17 -25.44 3.77 2.77
C PHE A 17 -25.46 2.54 1.87
N SER A 18 -25.59 2.77 0.55
CA SER A 18 -24.95 1.88 -0.41
C SER A 18 -23.46 2.09 -0.18
N GLY A 19 -22.85 1.24 0.64
CA GLY A 19 -21.42 1.26 0.93
C GLY A 19 -20.63 1.04 -0.34
N SER A 20 -20.40 2.11 -1.11
CA SER A 20 -19.29 2.17 -2.03
C SER A 20 -18.06 2.03 -1.17
N ALA A 21 -17.48 0.84 -1.14
CA ALA A 21 -16.13 0.66 -0.64
C ALA A 21 -15.28 1.70 -1.35
N ILE A 22 -14.82 2.70 -0.61
CA ILE A 22 -13.91 3.72 -1.14
C ILE A 22 -12.64 2.94 -1.47
N ALA A 23 -12.50 2.56 -2.73
CA ALA A 23 -11.29 1.99 -3.28
C ALA A 23 -10.18 3.03 -3.03
N GLY A 24 -9.32 2.74 -2.06
CA GLY A 24 -8.22 3.60 -1.67
C GLY A 24 -7.03 3.40 -2.60
N ASN A 25 -6.10 4.36 -2.56
CA ASN A 25 -4.77 4.17 -3.13
C ASN A 25 -3.88 3.54 -2.05
N GLY A 26 -3.33 2.36 -2.34
CA GLY A 26 -2.34 1.69 -1.52
C GLY A 26 -0.92 1.93 -2.01
N VAL A 27 0.06 1.50 -1.22
CA VAL A 27 1.48 1.56 -1.58
C VAL A 27 2.05 0.15 -1.49
N VAL A 28 2.86 -0.21 -2.49
CA VAL A 28 3.68 -1.41 -2.47
C VAL A 28 5.13 -1.00 -2.52
N ILE A 29 5.96 -1.69 -1.76
CA ILE A 29 7.41 -1.52 -1.76
C ILE A 29 8.08 -2.85 -2.02
N THR A 30 9.06 -2.86 -2.91
CA THR A 30 9.94 -4.00 -3.16
C THR A 30 11.38 -3.61 -2.86
N TRP A 31 12.19 -4.59 -2.45
CA TRP A 31 13.63 -4.38 -2.22
C TRP A 31 14.41 -5.67 -2.42
N GLN A 32 15.70 -5.51 -2.75
CA GLN A 32 16.63 -6.63 -2.91
C GLN A 32 17.66 -6.67 -1.77
N ASN A 33 17.85 -7.83 -1.16
CA ASN A 33 18.91 -8.03 -0.17
C ASN A 33 20.29 -8.20 -0.83
N SER A 34 21.35 -8.24 -0.03
CA SER A 34 22.74 -8.41 -0.54
C SER A 34 22.99 -9.76 -1.20
N SER A 35 22.14 -10.76 -0.92
CA SER A 35 22.21 -12.10 -1.52
C SER A 35 21.41 -12.22 -2.81
N GLY A 36 20.81 -11.11 -3.30
CA GLY A 36 20.07 -11.07 -4.57
C GLY A 36 18.59 -11.47 -4.48
N TYR A 37 18.08 -11.77 -3.29
CA TYR A 37 16.67 -12.13 -3.11
C TYR A 37 15.79 -10.89 -2.98
N TRP A 38 14.62 -10.96 -3.59
CA TRP A 38 13.61 -9.90 -3.62
C TRP A 38 12.56 -10.09 -2.54
N PHE A 39 12.12 -8.99 -1.96
CA PHE A 39 11.08 -8.96 -0.94
C PHE A 39 10.08 -7.87 -1.32
N ALA A 40 8.85 -8.00 -0.82
CA ALA A 40 7.81 -7.02 -1.03
C ALA A 40 6.95 -6.83 0.23
N CYS A 41 6.39 -5.64 0.37
CA CYS A 41 5.33 -5.32 1.31
C CYS A 41 4.25 -4.53 0.57
N GLY A 42 3.02 -4.99 0.67
CA GLY A 42 1.86 -4.34 0.08
C GLY A 42 0.76 -4.08 1.12
N PRO A 43 -0.41 -3.60 0.66
CA PRO A 43 -1.54 -3.31 1.53
C PRO A 43 -1.98 -4.52 2.37
N VAL A 44 -2.03 -5.69 1.73
CA VAL A 44 -2.51 -6.93 2.35
C VAL A 44 -1.48 -7.54 3.30
N GLN A 45 -0.24 -7.67 2.84
CA GLN A 45 0.80 -8.42 3.56
C GLN A 45 2.22 -8.07 3.11
N CYS A 46 3.18 -8.62 3.84
CA CYS A 46 4.60 -8.60 3.51
C CYS A 46 5.10 -10.01 3.22
N SER A 47 6.02 -10.15 2.26
CA SER A 47 6.73 -11.39 2.01
C SER A 47 7.55 -11.78 3.24
N SER A 48 7.34 -12.98 3.77
CA SER A 48 8.16 -13.55 4.85
C SER A 48 9.46 -14.19 4.34
N SER A 49 9.52 -14.51 3.05
CA SER A 49 10.65 -15.15 2.39
C SER A 49 11.05 -14.38 1.13
N GLY A 50 12.33 -14.46 0.78
CA GLY A 50 12.85 -13.81 -0.41
C GLY A 50 12.56 -14.61 -1.68
N SER A 51 12.08 -13.92 -2.72
CA SER A 51 11.81 -14.42 -4.06
C SER A 51 13.01 -14.26 -4.98
N ARG A 52 13.00 -14.94 -6.13
CA ARG A 52 14.11 -14.85 -7.11
C ARG A 52 13.97 -13.66 -8.05
N SER A 53 12.75 -13.15 -8.25
CA SER A 53 12.49 -11.94 -9.02
C SER A 53 11.62 -10.95 -8.25
N GLU A 54 11.66 -9.70 -8.71
CA GLU A 54 10.84 -8.63 -8.16
C GLU A 54 9.35 -8.89 -8.40
N GLU A 55 8.99 -9.37 -9.58
CA GLU A 55 7.61 -9.69 -9.97
C GLU A 55 7.03 -10.79 -9.09
N GLU A 56 7.82 -11.82 -8.76
CA GLU A 56 7.38 -12.91 -7.87
C GLU A 56 7.13 -12.40 -6.44
N ALA A 57 8.03 -11.57 -5.91
CA ALA A 57 7.82 -10.95 -4.60
C ALA A 57 6.57 -10.05 -4.60
N MET A 58 6.38 -9.31 -5.69
CA MET A 58 5.28 -8.39 -5.88
C MET A 58 3.93 -9.12 -5.96
N SER A 59 3.80 -10.13 -6.82
CA SER A 59 2.55 -10.89 -7.01
C SER A 59 2.00 -11.45 -5.68
N TYR A 60 2.89 -11.83 -4.76
CA TYR A 60 2.52 -12.31 -3.43
C TYR A 60 1.81 -11.28 -2.54
N VAL A 61 2.10 -9.98 -2.69
CA VAL A 61 1.60 -8.95 -1.75
C VAL A 61 0.46 -8.10 -2.31
N ILE A 62 0.21 -8.17 -3.62
CA ILE A 62 -0.81 -7.35 -4.30
C ILE A 62 -1.92 -8.17 -4.96
N HIS A 63 -1.86 -9.51 -4.96
CA HIS A 63 -2.88 -10.36 -5.60
C HIS A 63 -3.30 -9.81 -6.99
N GLU A 64 -2.43 -9.99 -8.00
CA GLU A 64 -2.45 -9.28 -9.31
C GLU A 64 -3.82 -9.19 -10.01
N ASP A 65 -4.74 -10.11 -9.74
CA ASP A 65 -6.11 -10.10 -10.27
C ASP A 65 -7.00 -8.99 -9.69
N ARG A 66 -6.60 -8.36 -8.58
CA ARG A 66 -7.44 -7.41 -7.81
C ARG A 66 -6.93 -5.98 -7.81
N HIS A 67 -5.63 -5.75 -8.00
CA HIS A 67 -5.03 -4.43 -7.84
C HIS A 67 -4.17 -4.06 -9.05
N GLY A 68 -4.41 -2.86 -9.61
CA GLY A 68 -3.53 -2.28 -10.61
C GLY A 68 -2.30 -1.68 -9.95
N VAL A 69 -1.13 -1.82 -10.57
CA VAL A 69 0.15 -1.41 -9.99
C VAL A 69 0.89 -0.48 -10.94
N SER A 70 1.33 0.67 -10.46
CA SER A 70 2.11 1.62 -11.24
C SER A 70 3.34 2.10 -10.49
N PHE A 71 4.49 2.07 -11.14
CA PHE A 71 5.74 2.56 -10.56
C PHE A 71 5.62 4.03 -10.15
N ARG A 72 5.97 4.31 -8.89
CA ARG A 72 5.95 5.65 -8.32
C ARG A 72 7.34 6.26 -8.29
N ASN A 73 8.28 5.60 -7.60
CA ASN A 73 9.63 6.14 -7.39
C ASN A 73 10.60 5.04 -6.91
N LYS A 74 11.91 5.34 -6.96
CA LYS A 74 12.96 4.51 -6.37
C LYS A 74 13.77 5.32 -5.35
N SER A 75 13.94 4.76 -4.16
CA SER A 75 14.82 5.29 -3.12
C SER A 75 15.85 4.24 -2.72
N GLY A 76 17.13 4.48 -3.05
CA GLY A 76 18.21 3.52 -2.80
C GLY A 76 17.97 2.18 -3.48
N ARG A 77 17.82 1.11 -2.67
CA ARG A 77 17.53 -0.26 -3.14
C ARG A 77 16.04 -0.60 -3.19
N CYS A 78 15.18 0.37 -2.91
CA CYS A 78 13.75 0.14 -2.76
C CYS A 78 12.96 0.81 -3.87
N TYR A 79 12.01 0.07 -4.42
CA TYR A 79 11.11 0.51 -5.47
C TYR A 79 9.73 0.65 -4.87
N LEU A 80 9.08 1.77 -5.15
CA LEU A 80 7.75 2.10 -4.63
C LEU A 80 6.77 2.13 -5.79
N TYR A 81 5.60 1.55 -5.54
CA TYR A 81 4.49 1.46 -6.48
C TYR A 81 3.22 1.96 -5.83
N ASP A 82 2.38 2.59 -6.64
CA ASP A 82 1.00 2.86 -6.33
C ASP A 82 0.15 1.63 -6.65
N ALA A 83 -0.69 1.22 -5.70
CA ALA A 83 -1.68 0.16 -5.88
C ALA A 83 -3.09 0.77 -5.92
N SER A 84 -3.87 0.45 -6.95
CA SER A 84 -5.26 0.87 -7.09
C SER A 84 -6.23 -0.22 -6.66
N ASN A 85 -7.50 0.15 -6.46
CA ASN A 85 -8.57 -0.77 -6.05
C ASN A 85 -8.34 -1.47 -4.71
N VAL A 86 -7.62 -0.82 -3.79
CA VAL A 86 -7.35 -1.38 -2.46
C VAL A 86 -8.58 -1.19 -1.60
N GLU A 87 -9.15 -2.30 -1.10
CA GLU A 87 -10.33 -2.23 -0.25
C GLU A 87 -9.96 -1.66 1.13
N SER A 88 -10.95 -1.06 1.81
CA SER A 88 -10.69 -0.33 3.06
C SER A 88 -10.07 -1.19 4.18
N TYR A 89 -10.32 -2.52 4.19
CA TYR A 89 -9.71 -3.43 5.16
C TYR A 89 -8.28 -3.85 4.79
N GLU A 90 -7.85 -3.63 3.55
CA GLU A 90 -6.51 -3.88 3.05
C GLU A 90 -5.60 -2.67 3.27
N ASN A 91 -6.16 -1.53 3.68
CA ASN A 91 -5.42 -0.27 3.71
C ASN A 91 -4.71 -0.04 5.05
N SER A 92 -3.38 -0.11 5.05
CA SER A 92 -2.56 0.49 6.11
C SER A 92 -1.18 0.84 5.59
N SER A 93 -1.04 1.99 4.93
CA SER A 93 0.25 2.54 4.49
C SER A 93 1.29 2.61 5.62
N GLU A 94 0.85 2.84 6.86
CA GLU A 94 1.72 2.88 8.04
C GLU A 94 2.35 1.51 8.38
N LYS A 95 1.72 0.39 8.01
CA LYS A 95 2.27 -0.96 8.22
C LYS A 95 3.37 -1.27 7.21
N VAL A 96 3.18 -0.84 5.96
CA VAL A 96 4.14 -1.04 4.86
C VAL A 96 5.48 -0.34 5.17
N TYR A 97 5.43 0.95 5.54
CA TYR A 97 6.65 1.72 5.85
C TYR A 97 7.37 1.24 7.12
N ARG A 98 6.68 0.66 8.10
CA ARG A 98 7.31 0.17 9.34
C ARG A 98 8.04 -1.17 9.16
N LEU A 99 7.54 -2.03 8.27
CA LEU A 99 8.08 -3.38 8.05
C LEU A 99 9.18 -3.38 6.99
N ALA A 100 9.05 -2.56 5.96
CA ALA A 100 10.11 -2.34 4.99
C ALA A 100 11.13 -1.34 5.58
N LYS A 101 12.08 -1.85 6.38
CA LYS A 101 13.31 -1.09 6.70
C LYS A 101 14.22 -1.06 5.47
N CYS A 102 13.76 -0.29 4.50
CA CYS A 102 14.57 0.46 3.56
C CYS A 102 15.15 1.68 4.31
#